data_AF-D2W6E4-F1
#
_entry.id   AF-D2W6E4-F1
#
_cell.length_a   1.000
_cell.length_b   1.000
_cell.length_c   1.000
_cell.angle_alpha   90.00
_cell.angle_beta   90.00
_cell.angle_gamma   90.00
#
_symmetry.space_group_name_H-M   'P 1'
#
loop_
_entity.id
_entity.type
_entity.pdbx_description
1 polymer ?
#
loop_
_entity_poly.entity_id
_entity_poly.type
_entity_poly.pdbx_seq_one_letter_code
_entity_poly.pdbx_strand_id
1 'polypeptide(L)'
;MLNDEHSTVSTPRGSSSKQSSSDRIETLLSEYKFRIEAIFDYSPARDTFRKYLKKVCLNEEPFMFYEMVENYQKTRLDKNRLELAADIINQFIVVNSKHELNMSMAIRNEILKQHAQILEKNQNLPNLELLTCPSDLFANAQDVIFTELKQDNFPRFVRSKEFKKFIMKEFKKNETIFEMLGDKKDDDGELSFFCKFGKLIMENMFWNNGNNWKIGKLKLL
;
A
#
# COMPACT_ATOMS: atom_id res chain seq x y z
N MET A 1 -84.58 -14.01 -8.53
CA MET A 1 -84.24 -14.04 -7.09
C MET A 1 -82.77 -14.41 -6.99
N LEU A 2 -81.99 -13.47 -6.44
CA LEU A 2 -80.68 -13.59 -5.79
C LEU A 2 -79.45 -13.91 -6.66
N ASN A 3 -78.70 -12.83 -6.84
CA ASN A 3 -77.29 -12.67 -7.16
C ASN A 3 -76.37 -13.66 -6.43
N ASP A 4 -75.23 -13.97 -7.03
CA ASP A 4 -73.93 -13.63 -6.43
C ASP A 4 -72.81 -13.71 -7.47
N GLU A 5 -72.18 -12.55 -7.67
CA GLU A 5 -70.94 -12.35 -8.40
C GLU A 5 -69.77 -12.75 -7.50
N HIS A 6 -68.79 -13.47 -8.04
CA HIS A 6 -67.45 -13.50 -7.44
C HIS A 6 -66.38 -13.32 -8.52
N SER A 7 -66.10 -12.04 -8.79
CA SER A 7 -64.89 -11.59 -9.47
C SER A 7 -63.71 -11.74 -8.51
N THR A 8 -62.78 -12.65 -8.81
CA THR A 8 -61.48 -12.68 -8.12
C THR A 8 -60.47 -11.85 -8.92
N VAL A 9 -60.25 -10.64 -8.42
CA VAL A 9 -59.19 -9.72 -8.86
C VAL A 9 -57.84 -10.41 -8.66
N SER A 10 -57.15 -10.71 -9.76
CA SER A 10 -55.75 -11.12 -9.76
C SER A 10 -54.87 -9.88 -9.63
N THR A 11 -54.40 -9.62 -8.41
CA THR A 11 -53.38 -8.61 -8.10
C THR A 11 -52.02 -9.05 -8.65
N PRO A 12 -51.26 -8.20 -9.37
CA PRO A 12 -49.87 -8.52 -9.70
C PRO A 12 -49.03 -8.46 -8.43
N ARG A 13 -48.49 -9.60 -8.01
CA ARG A 13 -47.42 -9.66 -6.99
C ARG A 13 -46.18 -9.01 -7.60
N GLY A 14 -45.95 -7.74 -7.27
CA GLY A 14 -44.66 -7.10 -7.45
C GLY A 14 -43.59 -7.91 -6.71
N SER A 15 -42.74 -8.58 -7.46
CA SER A 15 -41.53 -9.25 -6.98
C SER A 15 -40.49 -8.19 -6.61
N SER A 16 -40.64 -7.58 -5.43
CA SER A 16 -39.54 -6.85 -4.79
C SER A 16 -38.53 -7.89 -4.28
N SER A 17 -37.58 -8.28 -5.13
CA SER A 17 -36.46 -9.12 -4.74
C SER A 17 -35.63 -8.38 -3.68
N LYS A 18 -35.71 -8.81 -2.42
CA LYS A 18 -34.77 -8.40 -1.38
C LYS A 18 -33.38 -8.88 -1.80
N GLN A 19 -32.60 -8.00 -2.42
CA GLN A 19 -31.21 -8.26 -2.80
C GLN A 19 -30.45 -8.66 -1.53
N SER A 20 -29.77 -9.82 -1.54
CA SER A 20 -29.04 -10.29 -0.37
C SER A 20 -27.94 -9.29 -0.03
N SER A 21 -27.65 -9.07 1.26
CA SER A 21 -26.53 -8.22 1.68
C SER A 21 -25.19 -8.68 1.07
N SER A 22 -25.06 -9.97 0.73
CA SER A 22 -23.92 -10.50 -0.01
C SER A 22 -23.84 -9.95 -1.43
N ASP A 23 -24.96 -9.91 -2.16
CA ASP A 23 -25.04 -9.44 -3.55
C ASP A 23 -24.72 -7.94 -3.64
N ARG A 24 -25.16 -7.15 -2.65
CA ARG A 24 -24.81 -5.73 -2.53
C ARG A 24 -23.30 -5.53 -2.37
N ILE A 25 -22.65 -6.31 -1.50
CA ILE A 25 -21.20 -6.22 -1.27
C ILE A 25 -20.43 -6.65 -2.52
N GLU A 26 -20.88 -7.67 -3.23
CA GLU A 26 -20.27 -8.10 -4.48
C GLU A 26 -20.35 -7.03 -5.57
N THR A 27 -21.48 -6.34 -5.65
CA THR A 27 -21.67 -5.19 -6.55
C THR A 27 -20.70 -4.05 -6.17
N LEU A 28 -20.60 -3.69 -4.90
CA LEU A 28 -19.66 -2.66 -4.46
C LEU A 28 -18.19 -3.05 -4.70
N LEU A 29 -17.83 -4.33 -4.55
CA LEU A 29 -16.47 -4.82 -4.85
C LEU A 29 -16.11 -4.65 -6.33
N SER A 30 -17.06 -4.76 -7.26
CA SER A 30 -16.82 -4.53 -8.68
C SER A 30 -16.79 -3.03 -9.03
N GLU A 31 -17.52 -2.20 -8.30
CA GLU A 31 -17.59 -0.75 -8.49
C GLU A 31 -16.37 0.01 -7.96
N TYR A 32 -15.58 -0.54 -7.02
CA TYR A 32 -14.46 0.19 -6.42
C TYR A 32 -13.10 -0.24 -6.95
N LYS A 33 -12.20 0.74 -7.07
CA LYS A 33 -10.77 0.55 -7.30
C LYS A 33 -10.04 0.83 -5.99
N PHE A 34 -9.57 -0.24 -5.35
CA PHE A 34 -8.83 -0.15 -4.10
C PHE A 34 -7.40 0.38 -4.31
N ARG A 35 -6.89 1.11 -3.32
CA ARG A 35 -5.53 1.68 -3.30
C ARG A 35 -4.66 0.91 -2.31
N ILE A 36 -3.45 0.53 -2.72
CA ILE A 36 -2.53 -0.20 -1.83
C ILE A 36 -2.11 0.68 -0.64
N GLU A 37 -1.94 1.97 -0.86
CA GLU A 37 -1.60 2.95 0.16
C GLU A 37 -2.67 2.96 1.27
N ALA A 38 -3.95 2.94 0.89
CA ALA A 38 -5.05 2.89 1.86
C ALA A 38 -5.12 1.55 2.62
N ILE A 39 -4.69 0.43 2.00
CA ILE A 39 -4.54 -0.85 2.71
C ILE A 39 -3.45 -0.74 3.77
N PHE A 40 -2.35 -0.07 3.46
CA PHE A 40 -1.23 0.12 4.39
C PHE A 40 -1.59 1.07 5.53
N ASP A 41 -2.40 2.10 5.28
CA ASP A 41 -2.83 3.05 6.31
C ASP A 41 -3.89 2.46 7.25
N TYR A 42 -4.71 1.53 6.76
CA TYR A 42 -5.76 0.90 7.56
C TYR A 42 -5.28 -0.41 8.20
N SER A 43 -4.93 -0.36 9.50
CA SER A 43 -4.34 -1.49 10.25
C SER A 43 -5.04 -2.85 10.04
N PRO A 44 -6.39 -2.97 10.10
CA PRO A 44 -7.05 -4.26 9.83
C PRO A 44 -6.87 -4.77 8.40
N ALA A 45 -6.83 -3.89 7.41
CA ALA A 45 -6.57 -4.27 6.02
C ALA A 45 -5.10 -4.67 5.83
N ARG A 46 -4.18 -3.90 6.42
CA ARG A 46 -2.74 -4.20 6.44
C ARG A 46 -2.45 -5.59 7.00
N ASP A 47 -3.04 -5.93 8.15
CA ASP A 47 -2.92 -7.26 8.77
C ASP A 47 -3.48 -8.38 7.88
N THR A 48 -4.57 -8.09 7.17
CA THR A 48 -5.18 -9.04 6.24
C THR A 48 -4.29 -9.26 5.03
N PHE A 49 -3.68 -8.20 4.50
CA PHE A 49 -2.74 -8.29 3.40
C PHE A 49 -1.48 -9.06 3.78
N ARG A 50 -0.89 -8.78 4.95
CA ARG A 50 0.25 -9.55 5.49
C ARG A 50 -0.07 -11.04 5.59
N LYS A 51 -1.24 -11.40 6.16
CA LYS A 51 -1.68 -12.80 6.26
C LYS A 51 -1.86 -13.46 4.89
N TYR A 52 -2.36 -12.72 3.91
CA TYR A 52 -2.49 -13.19 2.53
C TYR A 52 -1.12 -13.49 1.91
N LEU A 53 -0.16 -12.56 2.03
CA LEU A 53 1.21 -12.77 1.55
C LEU A 53 1.86 -14.00 2.17
N LYS A 54 1.72 -14.17 3.49
CA LYS A 54 2.27 -15.30 4.23
C LYS A 54 1.64 -16.65 3.85
N LYS A 55 0.31 -16.72 3.76
CA LYS A 55 -0.42 -18.00 3.67
C LYS A 55 -0.77 -18.41 2.25
N VAL A 56 -0.97 -17.43 1.36
CA VAL A 56 -1.44 -17.67 0.00
C VAL A 56 -0.31 -17.48 -1.01
N CYS A 57 0.42 -16.36 -0.92
CA CYS A 57 1.56 -16.13 -1.81
C CYS A 57 2.83 -16.87 -1.38
N LEU A 58 2.93 -17.27 -0.10
CA LEU A 58 4.16 -17.80 0.51
C LEU A 58 5.37 -16.88 0.29
N ASN A 59 5.13 -15.56 0.32
CA ASN A 59 6.12 -14.52 0.03
C ASN A 59 5.80 -13.27 0.90
N GLU A 60 6.10 -13.35 2.19
CA GLU A 60 5.84 -12.29 3.18
C GLU A 60 7.02 -11.30 3.28
N GLU A 61 8.20 -11.73 2.84
CA GLU A 61 9.48 -11.04 2.97
C GLU A 61 9.47 -9.60 2.44
N PRO A 62 8.91 -9.30 1.23
CA PRO A 62 8.77 -7.93 0.75
C PRO A 62 8.05 -7.00 1.73
N PHE A 63 7.00 -7.52 2.38
CA PHE A 63 6.20 -6.75 3.33
C PHE A 63 6.92 -6.59 4.67
N MET A 64 7.60 -7.64 5.16
CA MET A 64 8.41 -7.55 6.38
C MET A 64 9.54 -6.53 6.24
N PHE A 65 10.24 -6.54 5.10
CA PHE A 65 11.27 -5.56 4.79
C PHE A 65 10.70 -4.14 4.82
N TYR A 66 9.58 -3.91 4.13
CA TYR A 66 8.96 -2.60 4.06
C TYR A 66 8.62 -2.04 5.46
N GLU A 67 8.07 -2.88 6.36
CA GLU A 67 7.77 -2.48 7.74
C GLU A 67 9.03 -2.16 8.56
N MET A 68 10.11 -2.93 8.38
CA MET A 68 11.36 -2.65 9.07
C MET A 68 12.01 -1.34 8.57
N VAL A 69 11.92 -1.06 7.27
CA VAL A 69 12.39 0.21 6.69
C VAL A 69 11.57 1.39 7.20
N GLU A 70 10.24 1.27 7.32
CA GLU A 70 9.43 2.34 7.93
C GLU A 70 9.82 2.61 9.39
N ASN A 71 10.08 1.55 10.16
CA ASN A 71 10.53 1.70 11.55
C ASN A 71 11.92 2.36 11.63
N TYR A 72 12.82 1.97 10.74
CA TYR A 72 14.14 2.59 10.58
C TYR A 72 14.03 4.10 10.27
N GLN A 73 13.17 4.48 9.33
CA GLN A 73 12.93 5.89 8.96
C GLN A 73 12.35 6.71 10.12
N LYS A 74 11.46 6.13 10.92
CA LYS A 74 10.83 6.78 12.09
C LYS A 74 11.74 6.83 13.31
N THR A 75 12.82 6.05 13.35
CA THR A 75 13.71 5.96 14.51
C THR A 75 14.52 7.25 14.65
N ARG A 76 14.36 7.96 15.77
CA ARG A 76 14.98 9.27 16.01
C ARG A 76 16.48 9.21 16.32
N LEU A 77 16.91 8.20 17.09
CA LEU A 77 18.30 8.09 17.56
C LEU A 77 19.15 7.35 16.52
N ASP A 78 20.22 7.99 16.06
CA ASP A 78 21.07 7.43 15.00
C ASP A 78 21.74 6.12 15.41
N LYS A 79 22.07 5.93 16.70
CA LYS A 79 22.57 4.64 17.19
C LYS A 79 21.57 3.51 16.95
N ASN A 80 20.33 3.69 17.39
CA ASN A 80 19.28 2.70 17.21
C ASN A 80 18.97 2.51 15.71
N ARG A 81 19.04 3.59 14.93
CA ARG A 81 18.87 3.53 13.48
C ARG A 81 19.97 2.72 12.82
N LEU A 82 21.23 2.84 13.27
CA LEU A 82 22.36 2.06 12.76
C LEU A 82 22.21 0.56 13.11
N GLU A 83 21.76 0.24 14.32
CA GLU A 83 21.44 -1.14 14.71
C GLU A 83 20.35 -1.73 13.80
N LEU A 84 19.26 -0.98 13.57
CA LEU A 84 18.21 -1.39 12.63
C LEU A 84 18.72 -1.54 11.19
N ALA A 85 19.65 -0.70 10.73
CA ALA A 85 20.26 -0.83 9.41
C ALA A 85 20.98 -2.18 9.27
N ALA A 86 21.78 -2.55 10.28
CA ALA A 86 22.50 -3.81 10.29
C ALA A 86 21.53 -5.00 10.27
N ASP A 87 20.45 -4.95 11.06
CA ASP A 87 19.43 -5.99 11.09
C ASP A 87 18.74 -6.14 9.73
N ILE A 88 18.30 -5.04 9.11
CA ILE A 88 17.68 -5.05 7.78
C ILE A 88 18.63 -5.64 6.73
N ILE A 89 19.90 -5.23 6.76
CA ILE A 89 20.91 -5.71 5.80
C ILE A 89 21.11 -7.22 5.95
N ASN A 90 21.35 -7.69 7.17
CA ASN A 90 21.61 -9.10 7.45
C ASN A 90 20.40 -9.99 7.14
N GLN A 91 19.19 -9.48 7.34
CA GLN A 91 17.97 -10.25 7.16
C GLN A 91 17.51 -10.31 5.69
N PHE A 92 17.63 -9.21 4.94
CA PHE A 92 16.98 -9.07 3.62
C PHE A 92 17.94 -8.80 2.45
N ILE A 93 19.09 -8.17 2.71
CA ILE A 93 19.96 -7.64 1.66
C ILE A 93 21.14 -8.58 1.37
N VAL A 94 21.73 -9.20 2.40
CA VAL A 94 22.84 -10.15 2.22
C VAL A 94 22.38 -11.38 1.45
N VAL A 95 23.21 -11.84 0.51
CA VAL A 95 22.92 -13.02 -0.30
C VAL A 95 22.91 -14.28 0.58
N ASN A 96 21.96 -15.17 0.33
CA ASN A 96 21.66 -16.36 1.13
C ASN A 96 21.11 -16.05 2.54
N SER A 97 20.61 -14.84 2.80
CA SER A 97 19.89 -14.57 4.03
C SER A 97 18.57 -15.34 4.06
N LYS A 98 18.08 -15.65 5.26
CA LYS A 98 16.83 -16.42 5.44
C LYS A 98 15.62 -15.77 4.76
N HIS A 99 15.61 -14.44 4.70
CA HIS A 99 14.55 -13.63 4.14
C HIS A 99 15.07 -12.79 2.96
N GLU A 100 16.02 -13.34 2.19
CA GLU A 100 16.62 -12.64 1.06
C GLU A 100 15.55 -12.14 0.09
N LEU A 101 15.55 -10.84 -0.18
CA LEU A 101 14.62 -10.23 -1.14
C LEU A 101 15.07 -10.48 -2.56
N ASN A 102 14.15 -10.67 -3.50
CA ASN A 102 14.50 -10.69 -4.91
C ASN A 102 14.77 -9.26 -5.41
N MET A 103 16.04 -8.86 -5.54
CA MET A 103 16.40 -7.55 -6.09
C MET A 103 17.73 -7.58 -6.85
N SER A 104 17.94 -6.58 -7.69
CA SER A 104 19.15 -6.50 -8.51
C SER A 104 20.42 -6.38 -7.67
N MET A 105 21.53 -6.95 -8.16
CA MET A 105 22.84 -6.82 -7.53
C MET A 105 23.30 -5.35 -7.44
N ALA A 106 22.87 -4.49 -8.37
CA ALA A 106 23.18 -3.07 -8.33
C ALA A 106 22.63 -2.40 -7.06
N ILE A 107 21.37 -2.67 -6.70
CA ILE A 107 20.73 -2.12 -5.50
C ILE A 107 21.40 -2.67 -4.23
N ARG A 108 21.65 -3.99 -4.17
CA ARG A 108 22.35 -4.60 -3.03
C ARG A 108 23.72 -3.98 -2.80
N ASN A 109 24.52 -3.90 -3.86
CA ASN A 109 25.89 -3.40 -3.77
C ASN A 109 25.91 -1.93 -3.34
N GLU A 110 24.96 -1.12 -3.80
CA GLU A 110 24.85 0.27 -3.37
C GLU A 110 24.55 0.37 -1.87
N ILE A 111 23.56 -0.38 -1.35
CA ILE A 111 23.23 -0.39 0.09
C ILE A 111 24.43 -0.85 0.92
N LEU A 112 25.08 -1.95 0.53
CA LEU A 112 26.23 -2.50 1.25
C LEU A 112 27.41 -1.51 1.27
N LYS A 113 27.67 -0.86 0.14
CA LYS A 113 28.71 0.16 0.03
C LYS A 113 28.41 1.37 0.91
N GLN A 114 27.19 1.91 0.86
CA GLN A 114 26.78 3.03 1.69
C GLN A 114 26.86 2.69 3.18
N HIS A 115 26.40 1.50 3.57
CA HIS A 115 26.49 1.02 4.95
C HIS A 115 27.94 0.90 5.43
N ALA A 116 28.84 0.35 4.60
CA ALA A 116 30.27 0.26 4.93
C ALA A 116 30.89 1.66 5.17
N GLN A 117 30.54 2.65 4.34
CA GLN A 117 30.99 4.03 4.51
C GLN A 117 30.45 4.68 5.79
N ILE A 118 29.21 4.36 6.18
CA ILE A 118 28.62 4.82 7.44
C ILE A 118 29.39 4.24 8.63
N LEU A 119 29.71 2.94 8.60
CA LEU A 119 30.48 2.29 9.66
C LEU A 119 31.89 2.87 9.78
N GLU A 120 32.59 3.09 8.66
CA GLU A 120 33.93 3.70 8.63
C GLU A 120 33.93 5.10 9.26
N LYS A 121 32.95 5.94 8.89
CA LYS A 121 32.81 7.29 9.46
C LYS A 121 32.56 7.27 10.97
N ASN A 122 31.83 6.27 11.46
CA ASN A 122 31.47 6.16 12.87
C ASN A 122 32.56 5.48 13.72
N GLN A 123 33.55 4.81 13.11
CA GLN A 123 34.54 3.98 13.82
C GLN A 123 35.43 4.75 14.81
N ASN A 124 35.74 6.02 14.52
CA ASN A 124 36.68 6.83 15.30
C ASN A 124 36.00 7.95 16.11
N LEU A 125 34.68 7.87 16.31
CA LEU A 125 33.97 8.90 17.05
C LEU A 125 34.15 8.73 18.57
N PRO A 126 34.55 9.79 19.29
CA PRO A 126 34.86 9.72 20.72
C PRO A 126 33.61 9.57 21.60
N ASN A 127 32.42 9.91 21.09
CA ASN A 127 31.17 9.83 21.82
C ASN A 127 29.99 9.41 20.90
N LEU A 128 28.99 8.80 21.53
CA LEU A 128 27.79 8.26 20.88
C LEU A 128 26.89 9.33 20.24
N GLU A 129 27.01 10.58 20.68
CA GLU A 129 26.20 11.71 20.21
C GLU A 129 26.59 12.20 18.80
N LEU A 130 27.81 11.89 18.35
CA LEU A 130 28.28 12.25 17.01
C LEU A 130 27.99 11.16 15.96
N LEU A 131 27.44 10.01 16.38
CA LEU A 131 27.11 8.92 15.47
C LEU A 131 26.08 9.39 14.48
N THR A 132 26.34 9.15 13.19
CA THR A 132 25.40 9.51 12.12
C THR A 132 24.91 8.27 11.38
N CYS A 133 23.61 8.22 11.10
CA CYS A 133 23.01 7.21 10.23
C CYS A 133 21.92 7.89 9.39
N PRO A 134 22.03 7.92 8.05
CA PRO A 134 20.98 8.51 7.21
C PRO A 134 19.64 7.78 7.40
N SER A 135 18.51 8.41 7.08
CA SER A 135 17.19 7.75 7.16
C SER A 135 16.74 7.14 5.82
N ASP A 136 17.47 7.41 4.74
CA ASP A 136 17.12 7.09 3.36
C ASP A 136 18.03 6.03 2.71
N LEU A 137 18.88 5.34 3.51
CA LEU A 137 19.77 4.25 3.05
C LEU A 137 19.05 3.19 2.20
N PHE A 138 17.79 2.93 2.50
CA PHE A 138 16.99 1.90 1.84
C PHE A 138 15.96 2.45 0.84
N ALA A 139 15.93 3.76 0.55
CA ALA A 139 14.85 4.39 -0.22
C ALA A 139 14.62 3.72 -1.59
N ASN A 140 15.69 3.53 -2.36
CA ASN A 140 15.59 2.87 -3.68
C ASN A 140 15.10 1.42 -3.59
N ALA A 141 15.61 0.65 -2.63
CA ALA A 141 15.13 -0.72 -2.40
C ALA A 141 13.67 -0.75 -1.97
N GLN A 142 13.26 0.17 -1.09
CA GLN A 142 11.88 0.29 -0.62
C GLN A 142 10.93 0.59 -1.79
N ASP A 143 11.30 1.51 -2.69
CA ASP A 143 10.49 1.87 -3.86
C ASP A 143 10.30 0.69 -4.83
N VAL A 144 11.38 -0.06 -5.09
CA VAL A 144 11.31 -1.26 -5.94
C VAL A 144 10.40 -2.32 -5.32
N ILE A 145 10.61 -2.64 -4.04
CA ILE A 145 9.82 -3.66 -3.34
C ILE A 145 8.35 -3.24 -3.21
N PHE A 146 8.07 -1.96 -2.94
CA PHE A 146 6.70 -1.46 -2.91
C PHE A 146 6.03 -1.56 -4.28
N THR A 147 6.77 -1.24 -5.35
CA THR A 147 6.29 -1.38 -6.73
C THR A 147 5.94 -2.83 -7.06
N GLU A 148 6.77 -3.80 -6.66
CA GLU A 148 6.49 -5.23 -6.82
C GLU A 148 5.21 -5.64 -6.08
N LEU A 149 5.08 -5.26 -4.82
CA LEU A 149 3.87 -5.52 -4.03
C LEU A 149 2.63 -4.92 -4.71
N LYS A 150 2.73 -3.70 -5.25
CA LYS A 150 1.65 -2.97 -5.92
C LYS A 150 1.24 -3.59 -7.25
N GLN A 151 2.20 -4.09 -8.02
CA GLN A 151 1.95 -4.60 -9.38
C GLN A 151 1.59 -6.09 -9.40
N ASP A 152 2.18 -6.89 -8.52
CA ASP A 152 2.01 -8.35 -8.55
C ASP A 152 1.07 -8.84 -7.43
N ASN A 153 1.39 -8.57 -6.16
CA ASN A 153 0.62 -9.13 -5.05
C ASN A 153 -0.73 -8.45 -4.83
N PHE A 154 -0.76 -7.12 -4.88
CA PHE A 154 -1.94 -6.34 -4.54
C PHE A 154 -3.14 -6.59 -5.47
N PRO A 155 -3.00 -6.65 -6.81
CA PRO A 155 -4.12 -6.94 -7.70
C PRO A 155 -4.70 -8.35 -7.49
N ARG A 156 -3.87 -9.30 -7.06
CA ARG A 156 -4.32 -10.66 -6.70
C ARG A 156 -5.01 -10.66 -5.34
N PHE A 157 -4.49 -9.89 -4.38
CA PHE A 157 -5.10 -9.73 -3.07
C PHE A 157 -6.51 -9.15 -3.14
N VAL A 158 -6.75 -8.05 -3.87
CA VAL A 158 -8.08 -7.43 -3.94
C VAL A 158 -9.14 -8.31 -4.62
N ARG A 159 -8.70 -9.30 -5.41
CA ARG A 159 -9.58 -10.31 -6.04
C ARG A 159 -9.70 -11.60 -5.22
N SER A 160 -8.98 -11.70 -4.09
CA SER A 160 -8.89 -12.92 -3.31
C SER A 160 -10.12 -13.13 -2.43
N LYS A 161 -10.29 -14.38 -1.98
CA LYS A 161 -11.34 -14.74 -1.03
C LYS A 161 -11.07 -14.12 0.33
N GLU A 162 -9.80 -13.92 0.70
CA GLU A 162 -9.35 -13.32 1.94
C GLU A 162 -9.81 -11.86 2.02
N PHE A 163 -9.59 -11.09 0.95
CA PHE A 163 -10.02 -9.70 0.90
C PHE A 163 -11.55 -9.58 0.87
N LYS A 164 -12.25 -10.39 0.08
CA LYS A 164 -13.73 -10.41 0.07
C LYS A 164 -14.30 -10.70 1.46
N LYS A 165 -13.78 -11.71 2.16
CA LYS A 165 -14.19 -12.04 3.55
C LYS A 165 -13.90 -10.89 4.51
N PHE A 166 -12.76 -10.22 4.36
CA PHE A 166 -12.41 -9.05 5.15
C PHE A 166 -13.40 -7.90 4.93
N ILE A 167 -13.65 -7.52 3.68
CA ILE A 167 -14.62 -6.46 3.34
C ILE A 167 -16.02 -6.80 3.86
N MET A 168 -16.48 -8.04 3.69
CA MET A 168 -17.78 -8.47 4.23
C MET A 168 -17.89 -8.35 5.75
N LYS A 169 -16.77 -8.53 6.47
CA LYS A 169 -16.72 -8.40 7.92
C LYS A 169 -16.66 -6.92 8.34
N GLU A 170 -15.83 -6.12 7.69
CA GLU A 170 -15.65 -4.71 8.04
C GLU A 170 -16.81 -3.84 7.59
N PHE A 171 -17.44 -4.12 6.45
CA PHE A 171 -18.63 -3.39 5.97
C PHE A 171 -19.80 -3.45 6.97
N LYS A 172 -19.95 -4.58 7.68
CA LYS A 172 -20.97 -4.72 8.75
C LYS A 172 -20.73 -3.82 9.95
N LYS A 173 -19.49 -3.38 10.16
CA LYS A 173 -19.10 -2.51 11.27
C LYS A 173 -19.01 -1.04 10.84
N ASN A 174 -18.56 -0.82 9.61
CA ASN A 174 -18.37 0.48 9.01
C ASN A 174 -18.78 0.45 7.54
N GLU A 175 -19.92 1.08 7.24
CA GLU A 175 -20.46 1.12 5.88
C GLU A 175 -19.59 1.94 4.92
N THR A 176 -18.71 2.82 5.42
CA THR A 176 -17.83 3.67 4.60
C THR A 176 -16.48 3.04 4.26
N ILE A 177 -16.31 1.73 4.53
CA ILE A 177 -15.03 1.03 4.33
C ILE A 177 -14.57 1.05 2.87
N PHE A 178 -15.50 1.11 1.91
CA PHE A 178 -15.17 1.15 0.49
C PHE A 178 -14.52 2.49 0.11
N GLU A 179 -15.06 3.61 0.58
CA GLU A 179 -14.51 4.96 0.38
C GLU A 179 -13.17 5.14 1.10
N MET A 180 -13.00 4.50 2.26
CA MET A 180 -11.74 4.52 2.99
C MET A 180 -10.62 3.81 2.21
N LEU A 181 -10.93 2.66 1.61
CA LEU A 181 -9.91 1.78 1.00
C LEU A 181 -9.75 1.98 -0.51
N GLY A 182 -10.66 2.70 -1.17
CA GLY A 182 -10.64 2.86 -2.62
C GLY A 182 -11.47 4.03 -3.12
N ASP A 183 -11.48 4.18 -4.43
CA ASP A 183 -12.32 5.14 -5.15
C ASP A 183 -13.36 4.38 -5.97
N LYS A 184 -14.55 4.97 -6.10
CA LYS A 184 -15.53 4.43 -7.05
C LYS A 184 -14.98 4.56 -8.46
N LYS A 185 -15.13 3.53 -9.27
CA LYS A 185 -14.82 3.55 -10.70
C LYS A 185 -15.86 4.42 -11.39
N ASP A 186 -15.40 5.31 -12.27
CA ASP A 186 -16.29 6.08 -13.12
C ASP A 186 -16.91 5.16 -14.20
N ASP A 187 -18.08 5.53 -14.72
CA ASP A 187 -18.88 4.72 -15.66
C ASP A 187 -18.14 4.35 -16.96
N ASP A 188 -17.07 5.09 -17.29
CA ASP A 188 -16.22 4.87 -18.48
C ASP A 188 -15.03 3.93 -18.23
N GLY A 189 -14.86 3.41 -17.00
CA GLY A 189 -13.74 2.53 -16.65
C GLY A 189 -12.36 3.22 -16.62
N GLU A 190 -12.28 4.50 -16.98
CA GLU A 190 -11.10 5.33 -16.79
C GLU A 190 -11.14 6.02 -15.42
N LEU A 191 -9.98 6.05 -14.76
CA LEU A 191 -9.79 6.79 -13.52
C LEU A 191 -10.23 8.25 -13.71
N SER A 192 -11.03 8.78 -12.78
CA SER A 192 -10.96 10.18 -12.39
C SER A 192 -9.58 10.49 -11.83
N PHE A 193 -8.63 10.67 -12.76
CA PHE A 193 -7.40 11.38 -12.51
C PHE A 193 -7.79 12.72 -11.87
N PHE A 194 -7.22 13.03 -10.70
CA PHE A 194 -7.49 14.20 -9.85
C PHE A 194 -8.54 14.05 -8.75
N CYS A 195 -8.23 13.25 -7.73
CA CYS A 195 -8.69 13.58 -6.37
C CYS A 195 -7.53 13.75 -5.37
N LYS A 196 -7.07 15.01 -5.31
CA LYS A 196 -6.80 15.80 -4.08
C LYS A 196 -5.59 15.54 -3.15
N PHE A 197 -4.50 14.91 -3.60
CA PHE A 197 -3.18 15.10 -2.96
C PHE A 197 -2.04 15.55 -3.90
N GLY A 198 -2.26 15.50 -5.22
CA GLY A 198 -1.24 15.85 -6.23
C GLY A 198 -1.20 17.31 -6.67
N LYS A 199 -2.06 18.21 -6.14
CA LYS A 199 -2.14 19.59 -6.63
C LYS A 199 -1.05 20.51 -6.07
N LEU A 200 -0.38 20.15 -4.96
CA LEU A 200 0.64 21.00 -4.36
C LEU A 200 2.05 20.82 -4.97
N ILE A 201 2.33 19.69 -5.63
CA ILE A 201 3.66 19.39 -6.17
C ILE A 201 3.77 19.67 -7.68
N MET A 202 2.65 19.67 -8.42
CA MET A 202 2.66 19.86 -9.88
C MET A 202 2.58 21.32 -10.36
N GLU A 203 2.32 22.29 -9.49
CA GLU A 203 2.30 23.72 -9.91
C GLU A 203 3.70 24.35 -10.06
N ASN A 204 4.78 23.65 -9.70
CA ASN A 204 6.15 24.19 -9.76
C ASN A 204 7.08 23.51 -10.77
N MET A 205 6.58 22.60 -11.62
CA MET A 205 7.38 21.95 -12.66
C MET A 205 6.90 22.37 -14.05
N PHE A 206 7.55 23.39 -14.61
CA PHE A 206 7.39 23.73 -16.02
C PHE A 206 8.33 22.88 -16.88
N TRP A 207 7.75 22.18 -17.85
CA TRP A 207 8.46 21.44 -18.88
C TRP A 207 9.02 22.44 -19.90
N ASN A 208 10.35 22.48 -20.09
CA ASN A 208 10.98 23.30 -21.13
C ASN A 208 11.74 22.36 -22.08
N ASN A 209 11.48 22.51 -23.39
CA ASN A 209 12.01 21.64 -24.43
C ASN A 209 13.54 21.76 -24.52
N GLY A 210 14.25 20.82 -23.89
CA GLY A 210 15.71 20.71 -23.94
C GLY A 210 16.30 20.11 -22.65
N ASN A 211 16.34 18.77 -22.57
CA ASN A 211 17.09 17.91 -21.64
C ASN A 211 17.77 18.58 -20.41
N ASN A 212 17.00 18.90 -19.36
CA ASN A 212 17.34 18.65 -17.94
C ASN A 212 16.23 19.11 -16.99
N TRP A 213 16.02 18.40 -15.88
CA TRP A 213 15.14 18.83 -14.78
C TRP A 213 15.83 19.91 -13.94
N LYS A 214 15.18 21.05 -13.71
CA LYS A 214 15.66 22.08 -12.77
C LYS A 214 14.60 22.38 -11.70
N ILE A 215 15.04 22.42 -10.45
CA ILE A 215 14.24 22.82 -9.29
C ILE A 215 14.16 24.37 -9.27
N GLY A 216 12.95 24.93 -9.32
CA GLY A 216 12.73 26.37 -9.17
C GLY A 216 13.02 26.83 -7.74
N LYS A 217 13.84 27.88 -7.56
CA LYS A 217 14.07 28.52 -6.26
C LYS A 217 12.78 29.20 -5.78
N LEU A 218 12.28 28.82 -4.60
CA LEU A 218 11.26 29.59 -3.88
C LEU A 218 11.82 30.98 -3.54
N LYS A 219 11.13 32.04 -3.97
CA LYS A 219 11.20 33.34 -3.30
C LYS A 219 10.19 33.33 -2.17
N LEU A 220 10.68 33.38 -0.94
CA LEU A 220 9.87 33.73 0.23
C LEU A 220 9.53 35.22 0.14
N LEU A 221 8.23 35.53 0.12
CA LEU A 221 7.67 36.80 0.57
C LEU A 221 6.84 36.50 1.82
#